data_AF-A0A183DP12-F1
#
_entry.id   AF-A0A183DP12-F1
#
_cell.length_a   1.000
_cell.length_b   1.000
_cell.length_c   1.000
_cell.angle_alpha   90.00
_cell.angle_beta   90.00
_cell.angle_gamma   90.00
#
_symmetry.space_group_name_H-M   'P 1'
#
loop_
_entity.id
_entity.type
_entity.pdbx_description
1 polymer ?
#
loop_
_entity_poly.entity_id
_entity_poly.type
_entity_poly.pdbx_seq_one_letter_code
_entity_poly.pdbx_strand_id
1 'polypeptide(L)'
;MECEDTDAFCRHLMECEDTDAFCSKWIAENSSKCYMVDELPNTYCRKSCSLCSTTISIPQQYDLRRVPMALISVAFLIGRWRSEFGGKALFPTIPTFTYGEELSFELITRDRRVLSALKYTAFAWDNWDLKELHSEYGFLSVANDSGTNIILLNTVMSNGE
;
A
#
# COMPACT_ATOMS: atom_id res chain seq x y z
N MET A 1 -14.66 -4.30 -14.09
CA MET A 1 -15.70 -3.25 -14.18
C MET A 1 -15.04 -2.10 -14.90
N GLU A 2 -15.26 -1.99 -16.21
CA GLU A 2 -14.69 -0.93 -17.04
C GLU A 2 -15.54 0.33 -16.84
N CYS A 3 -14.90 1.43 -16.46
CA CYS A 3 -15.56 2.71 -16.29
C CYS A 3 -15.49 3.49 -17.61
N GLU A 4 -16.64 3.83 -18.19
CA GLU A 4 -16.70 4.68 -19.39
C GLU A 4 -16.71 6.18 -19.02
N ASP A 5 -16.02 7.00 -19.84
CA ASP A 5 -15.67 8.43 -19.67
C ASP A 5 -16.82 9.44 -19.43
N THR A 6 -18.07 8.97 -19.45
CA THR A 6 -19.27 9.83 -19.36
C THR A 6 -19.90 9.88 -17.98
N ASP A 7 -19.44 9.05 -17.04
CA ASP A 7 -19.95 9.06 -15.67
C ASP A 7 -19.24 10.13 -14.81
N ALA A 8 -20.02 11.06 -14.25
CA ALA A 8 -19.53 12.09 -13.34
C ALA A 8 -18.87 11.49 -12.09
N PHE A 9 -19.29 10.29 -11.68
CA PHE A 9 -18.67 9.53 -10.60
C PHE A 9 -17.25 9.04 -10.97
N CYS A 10 -17.04 8.70 -12.24
CA CYS A 10 -15.74 8.26 -12.75
C CYS A 10 -14.75 9.42 -12.97
N ARG A 11 -15.23 10.60 -13.38
CA ARG A 11 -14.39 11.82 -13.39
C ARG A 11 -13.91 12.21 -11.99
N HIS A 12 -14.74 12.01 -10.97
CA HIS A 12 -14.40 12.28 -9.57
C HIS A 12 -13.32 11.33 -9.01
N LEU A 13 -13.29 10.08 -9.51
CA LEU A 13 -12.23 9.10 -9.20
C LEU A 13 -10.91 9.44 -9.90
N MET A 14 -10.95 10.02 -11.11
CA MET A 14 -9.75 10.46 -11.86
C MET A 14 -9.07 11.71 -11.28
N GLU A 15 -9.71 12.47 -10.38
CA GLU A 15 -9.11 13.68 -9.79
C GLU A 15 -8.18 13.41 -8.59
N CYS A 16 -8.20 12.19 -8.04
CA CYS A 16 -7.49 11.78 -6.83
C CYS A 16 -6.39 10.76 -7.13
N GLU A 17 -5.45 11.15 -7.98
CA GLU A 17 -4.28 10.34 -8.34
C GLU A 17 -2.99 11.11 -8.02
N ASP A 18 -1.92 10.36 -7.77
CA ASP A 18 -0.56 10.89 -7.74
C ASP A 18 0.04 10.77 -9.14
N THR A 19 0.49 11.88 -9.70
CA THR A 19 1.05 11.90 -11.07
C THR A 19 2.55 11.64 -11.10
N ASP A 20 3.19 11.54 -9.93
CA ASP A 20 4.62 11.27 -9.78
C ASP A 20 4.84 10.03 -8.89
N ALA A 21 5.77 9.16 -9.31
CA ALA A 21 6.09 7.92 -8.60
C ALA A 21 6.78 8.14 -7.23
N PHE A 22 7.38 9.32 -6.99
CA PHE A 22 8.09 9.66 -5.77
C PHE A 22 7.21 10.24 -4.66
N CYS A 23 5.90 10.39 -4.90
CA CYS A 23 4.97 10.97 -3.93
C CYS A 23 5.02 10.30 -2.56
N SER A 24 5.09 8.97 -2.52
CA SER A 24 5.21 8.19 -1.29
C SER A 24 6.45 8.57 -0.46
N LYS A 25 7.59 8.76 -1.12
CA LYS A 25 8.85 9.14 -0.49
C LYS A 25 8.81 10.58 0.02
N TRP A 26 8.44 11.54 -0.83
CA TRP A 26 8.47 12.96 -0.45
C TRP A 26 7.55 13.27 0.73
N ILE A 27 6.38 12.63 0.77
CA ILE A 27 5.40 12.87 1.83
C ILE A 27 5.80 12.20 3.13
N ALA A 28 6.38 11.00 3.06
CA ALA A 28 6.95 10.33 4.24
C ALA A 28 8.17 11.08 4.81
N GLU A 29 8.98 11.74 3.96
CA GLU A 29 10.12 12.56 4.39
C GLU A 29 9.68 13.90 5.00
N ASN A 30 8.73 14.60 4.36
CA ASN A 30 8.22 15.87 4.88
C ASN A 30 6.79 16.14 4.37
N SER A 31 5.81 15.78 5.19
CA SER A 31 4.39 15.99 4.90
C SER A 31 3.98 17.47 4.83
N SER A 32 4.77 18.39 5.37
CA SER A 32 4.45 19.83 5.35
C SER A 32 4.46 20.40 3.93
N LYS A 33 5.22 19.78 3.02
CA LYS A 33 5.29 20.14 1.60
C LYS A 33 3.96 19.99 0.87
N CYS A 34 3.02 19.22 1.42
CA CYS A 34 1.67 19.13 0.88
C CYS A 34 0.91 20.46 0.91
N TYR A 35 1.31 21.43 1.73
CA TYR A 35 0.62 22.72 1.89
C TYR A 35 1.40 23.89 1.30
N MET A 36 2.52 23.64 0.62
CA MET A 36 3.38 24.66 0.02
C MET A 36 3.15 24.69 -1.49
N VAL A 37 2.63 25.80 -2.01
CA VAL A 37 2.15 25.92 -3.40
C VAL A 37 3.25 25.66 -4.45
N ASP A 38 4.51 25.95 -4.11
CA ASP A 38 5.65 25.82 -5.03
C ASP A 38 6.46 24.51 -4.84
N GLU A 39 5.97 23.57 -4.03
CA GLU A 39 6.65 22.30 -3.75
C GLU A 39 6.06 21.15 -4.57
N LEU A 40 6.92 20.22 -5.02
CA LEU A 40 6.51 19.09 -5.87
C LEU A 40 5.35 18.26 -5.27
N PRO A 41 5.31 17.95 -3.95
CA PRO A 41 4.19 17.21 -3.38
C PRO A 41 2.84 17.90 -3.49
N ASN A 42 2.76 19.24 -3.39
CA ASN A 42 1.50 19.95 -3.55
C ASN A 42 0.96 19.87 -4.99
N THR A 43 1.87 19.92 -5.97
CA THR A 43 1.53 19.92 -7.40
C THR A 43 1.19 18.53 -7.93
N TYR A 44 2.00 17.52 -7.58
CA TYR A 44 1.94 16.19 -8.22
C TYR A 44 1.28 15.12 -7.36
N CYS A 45 1.20 15.30 -6.05
CA CYS A 45 0.83 14.24 -5.11
C CYS A 45 -0.54 14.47 -4.44
N ARG A 46 -1.57 14.77 -5.23
CA ARG A 46 -2.90 15.15 -4.71
C ARG A 46 -3.49 14.06 -3.83
N LYS A 47 -3.37 12.79 -4.26
CA LYS A 47 -3.85 11.64 -3.49
C LYS A 47 -3.06 11.50 -2.22
N SER A 48 -1.75 11.32 -2.29
CA SER A 48 -0.92 11.09 -1.11
C SER A 48 -0.96 12.25 -0.10
N CYS A 49 -1.17 13.49 -0.54
CA CYS A 49 -1.37 14.65 0.33
C CYS A 49 -2.79 14.79 0.91
N SER A 50 -3.72 13.91 0.53
CA SER A 50 -5.15 14.01 0.85
C SER A 50 -5.79 15.33 0.40
N LEU A 51 -5.37 15.86 -0.76
CA LEU A 51 -5.91 17.06 -1.40
C LEU A 51 -7.06 16.73 -2.38
N CYS A 52 -7.63 15.54 -2.24
CA CYS A 52 -8.76 15.08 -3.03
C CYS A 52 -10.08 15.72 -2.56
N SER A 53 -11.15 15.52 -3.35
CA SER A 53 -12.49 15.99 -2.97
C SER A 53 -12.91 15.50 -1.59
N THR A 54 -13.76 16.27 -0.90
CA THR A 54 -14.24 16.00 0.48
C THR A 54 -14.95 14.66 0.65
N THR A 55 -15.33 14.01 -0.45
CA THR A 55 -15.96 12.69 -0.49
C THR A 55 -14.96 11.52 -0.42
N ILE A 56 -13.68 11.76 -0.70
CA ILE A 56 -12.63 10.73 -0.72
C ILE A 56 -11.67 10.97 0.44
N SER A 57 -11.85 10.23 1.53
CA SER A 57 -10.92 10.24 2.66
C SER A 57 -9.97 9.04 2.60
N ILE A 58 -8.66 9.29 2.70
CA ILE A 58 -7.67 8.21 2.86
C ILE A 58 -7.82 7.63 4.26
N PRO A 59 -7.98 6.30 4.41
CA PRO A 59 -8.00 5.67 5.71
C PRO A 59 -6.71 5.95 6.47
N GLN A 60 -6.83 6.18 7.77
CA GLN A 60 -5.70 6.54 8.63
C GLN A 60 -4.52 5.57 8.56
N GLN A 61 -4.78 4.28 8.35
CA GLN A 61 -3.77 3.23 8.22
C GLN A 61 -2.98 3.28 6.90
N TYR A 62 -3.38 4.12 5.94
CA TYR A 62 -2.67 4.33 4.67
C TYR A 62 -2.21 5.79 4.47
N ASP A 63 -2.33 6.62 5.51
CA ASP A 63 -1.96 8.03 5.43
C ASP A 63 -0.43 8.22 5.53
N LEU A 64 0.20 8.45 4.37
CA LEU A 64 1.65 8.61 4.23
C LEU A 64 2.22 9.77 5.06
N ARG A 65 1.41 10.76 5.42
CA ARG A 65 1.82 11.90 6.26
C ARG A 65 2.12 11.50 7.71
N ARG A 66 1.70 10.29 8.11
CA ARG A 66 1.85 9.75 9.46
C ARG A 66 2.98 8.73 9.57
N VAL A 67 3.73 8.50 8.49
CA VAL A 67 4.82 7.53 8.44
C VAL A 67 5.95 7.99 9.37
N PRO A 68 6.40 7.15 10.31
CA PRO A 68 7.55 7.48 11.15
C PRO A 68 8.85 7.44 10.33
N MET A 69 9.85 8.22 10.73
CA MET A 69 11.16 8.31 10.06
C MET A 69 11.79 6.94 9.76
N ALA A 70 11.63 5.98 10.68
CA ALA A 70 12.17 4.63 10.54
C ALA A 70 11.60 3.85 9.32
N LEU A 71 10.40 4.20 8.85
CA LEU A 71 9.70 3.50 7.77
C LEU A 71 9.77 4.23 6.42
N ILE A 72 10.47 5.37 6.31
CA ILE A 72 10.56 6.14 5.07
C ILE A 72 11.04 5.28 3.89
N SER A 73 12.03 4.42 4.12
CA SER A 73 12.61 3.56 3.07
C SER A 73 11.64 2.53 2.50
N VAL A 74 10.53 2.26 3.20
CA VAL A 74 9.49 1.30 2.80
C VAL A 74 8.12 1.96 2.65
N ALA A 75 8.04 3.30 2.71
CA ALA A 75 6.78 4.04 2.66
C ALA A 75 5.99 3.78 1.37
N PHE A 76 6.68 3.51 0.27
CA PHE A 76 6.08 3.19 -1.02
C PHE A 76 5.25 1.89 -1.00
N LEU A 77 5.42 1.01 -0.01
CA LEU A 77 4.61 -0.20 0.14
C LEU A 77 3.23 0.07 0.75
N ILE A 78 3.06 1.18 1.48
CA ILE A 78 1.84 1.46 2.24
C ILE A 78 0.66 1.64 1.29
N GLY A 79 -0.35 0.79 1.44
CA GLY A 79 -1.50 0.75 0.55
C GLY A 79 -2.05 -0.66 0.40
N ARG A 80 -3.05 -0.78 -0.49
CA ARG A 80 -3.58 -2.05 -0.98
C ARG A 80 -3.13 -2.28 -2.41
N TRP A 81 -2.59 -3.46 -2.66
CA TRP A 81 -2.08 -3.91 -3.94
C TRP A 81 -2.93 -5.10 -4.35
N ARG A 82 -3.49 -5.07 -5.56
CA ARG A 82 -4.40 -6.10 -6.03
C ARG A 82 -4.06 -6.49 -7.45
N SER A 83 -4.04 -7.79 -7.72
CA SER A 83 -3.85 -8.33 -9.05
C SER A 83 -4.75 -9.54 -9.25
N GLU A 84 -5.63 -9.50 -10.25
CA GLU A 84 -6.54 -10.61 -10.55
C GLU A 84 -5.83 -11.75 -11.31
N PHE A 85 -4.82 -11.45 -12.13
CA PHE A 85 -4.17 -12.45 -12.99
C PHE A 85 -2.63 -12.40 -12.92
N GLY A 86 -2.07 -11.73 -11.91
CA GLY A 86 -0.62 -11.54 -11.79
C GLY A 86 0.13 -12.72 -11.18
N GLY A 87 -0.53 -13.53 -10.35
CA GLY A 87 0.09 -14.67 -9.69
C GLY A 87 0.26 -15.86 -10.63
N LYS A 88 1.43 -16.49 -10.63
CA LYS A 88 1.70 -17.75 -11.33
C LYS A 88 2.52 -18.68 -10.44
N ALA A 89 1.94 -19.80 -10.05
CA ALA A 89 2.62 -20.83 -9.28
C ALA A 89 3.24 -21.87 -10.21
N LEU A 90 4.52 -22.18 -9.99
CA LEU A 90 5.26 -23.23 -10.69
C LEU A 90 6.10 -24.00 -9.67
N PHE A 91 5.82 -25.29 -9.52
CA PHE A 91 6.61 -26.16 -8.66
C PHE A 91 6.57 -27.60 -9.20
N PRO A 92 7.66 -28.41 -9.09
CA PRO A 92 7.78 -29.68 -9.81
C PRO A 92 6.66 -30.70 -9.57
N THR A 93 6.03 -30.69 -8.40
CA THR A 93 5.03 -31.68 -7.98
C THR A 93 3.58 -31.19 -8.12
N ILE A 94 3.35 -29.96 -8.55
CA ILE A 94 2.01 -29.39 -8.75
C ILE A 94 1.88 -28.81 -10.16
N PRO A 95 0.70 -28.93 -10.80
CA PRO A 95 0.46 -28.27 -12.08
C PRO A 95 0.67 -26.76 -11.98
N THR A 96 1.08 -26.13 -13.09
CA THR A 96 1.11 -24.68 -13.17
C THR A 96 -0.30 -24.12 -13.10
N PHE A 97 -0.53 -23.13 -12.25
CA PHE A 97 -1.79 -22.40 -12.17
C PHE A 97 -1.55 -20.91 -11.93
N THR A 98 -2.55 -20.09 -12.21
CA THR A 98 -2.57 -18.67 -11.90
C THR A 98 -3.58 -18.38 -10.81
N TYR A 99 -3.34 -17.32 -10.04
CA TYR A 99 -4.18 -16.92 -8.93
C TYR A 99 -4.26 -15.40 -8.85
N GLY A 100 -5.34 -14.93 -8.23
CA GLY A 100 -5.52 -13.54 -7.87
C GLY A 100 -4.97 -13.33 -6.47
N GLU A 101 -4.44 -12.14 -6.22
CA GLU A 101 -3.83 -11.79 -4.93
C GLU A 101 -4.13 -10.35 -4.54
N GLU A 102 -4.31 -10.14 -3.24
CA GLU A 102 -4.40 -8.83 -2.60
C GLU A 102 -3.43 -8.77 -1.42
N LEU A 103 -2.58 -7.74 -1.41
CA LEU A 103 -1.66 -7.42 -0.34
C LEU A 103 -2.06 -6.09 0.31
N SER A 104 -1.96 -6.00 1.64
CA SER A 104 -2.18 -4.76 2.39
C SER A 104 -0.99 -4.50 3.30
N PHE A 105 -0.42 -3.29 3.20
CA PHE A 105 0.56 -2.78 4.15
C PHE A 105 -0.04 -1.57 4.88
N GLU A 106 -0.20 -1.71 6.19
CA GLU A 106 -0.96 -0.78 7.03
C GLU A 106 -0.10 -0.20 8.16
N LEU A 107 -0.24 1.11 8.39
CA LEU A 107 0.30 1.77 9.57
C LEU A 107 -0.42 1.29 10.83
N ILE A 108 0.35 0.83 11.81
CA ILE A 108 -0.19 0.42 13.11
C ILE A 108 -0.23 1.63 14.03
N THR A 109 -1.42 2.05 14.44
CA THR A 109 -1.60 3.14 15.41
C THR A 109 -1.94 2.59 16.79
N ARG A 110 -1.18 2.98 17.81
CA ARG A 110 -1.47 2.71 19.22
C ARG A 110 -1.28 4.00 20.03
N ASP A 111 -2.25 4.34 20.88
CA ASP A 111 -2.17 5.53 21.77
C ASP A 111 -1.81 6.83 21.01
N ARG A 112 -2.41 7.02 19.82
CA ARG A 112 -2.16 8.13 18.87
C ARG A 112 -0.75 8.19 18.26
N ARG A 113 0.10 7.17 18.48
CA ARG A 113 1.41 7.04 17.86
C ARG A 113 1.40 5.94 16.81
N VAL A 114 2.10 6.18 15.71
CA VAL A 114 2.34 5.15 14.69
C VAL A 114 3.58 4.36 15.10
N LEU A 115 3.47 3.03 15.12
CA LEU A 115 4.59 2.15 15.44
C LEU A 115 5.58 2.09 14.27
N SER A 116 6.84 1.79 14.54
CA SER A 116 7.88 1.57 13.53
C SER A 116 7.77 0.18 12.87
N ALA A 117 6.55 -0.26 12.59
CA ALA A 117 6.24 -1.49 11.88
C ALA A 117 4.95 -1.32 11.06
N LEU A 118 4.89 -1.98 9.91
CA LEU A 118 3.71 -2.12 9.08
C LEU A 118 3.04 -3.45 9.41
N LYS A 119 1.72 -3.45 9.52
CA LYS A 119 0.92 -4.67 9.49
C LYS A 119 0.85 -5.12 8.03
N TYR A 120 1.13 -6.39 7.80
CA TYR A 120 1.09 -7.04 6.50
C TYR A 120 -0.04 -8.06 6.47
N THR A 121 -0.83 -8.07 5.40
CA THR A 121 -1.77 -9.14 5.10
C THR A 121 -1.70 -9.48 3.62
N ALA A 122 -1.73 -10.77 3.30
CA ALA A 122 -1.85 -11.29 1.95
C ALA A 122 -3.01 -12.27 1.88
N PHE A 123 -3.72 -12.23 0.77
CA PHE A 123 -4.83 -13.13 0.48
C PHE A 123 -4.80 -13.51 -0.99
N ALA A 124 -4.84 -14.80 -1.28
CA ALA A 124 -4.83 -15.35 -2.62
C ALA A 124 -6.09 -16.18 -2.88
N TRP A 125 -6.63 -16.06 -4.08
CA TRP A 125 -7.83 -16.78 -4.52
C TRP A 125 -7.66 -17.41 -5.89
N ASP A 126 -8.45 -18.45 -6.14
CA ASP A 126 -8.57 -19.05 -7.46
C ASP A 126 -9.35 -18.11 -8.40
N ASN A 127 -8.85 -17.97 -9.62
CA ASN A 127 -9.41 -17.02 -10.59
C ASN A 127 -10.76 -17.43 -11.18
N TRP A 128 -11.15 -18.70 -11.05
CA TRP A 128 -12.37 -19.22 -11.64
C TRP A 128 -13.55 -19.19 -10.67
N ASP A 129 -13.35 -19.68 -9.46
CA ASP A 129 -14.42 -19.80 -8.45
C ASP A 129 -14.30 -18.83 -7.28
N LEU A 130 -13.25 -17.98 -7.27
CA LEU A 130 -12.94 -17.00 -6.21
C LEU A 130 -12.74 -17.64 -4.83
N LYS A 131 -12.43 -18.94 -4.79
CA LYS A 131 -12.16 -19.65 -3.55
C LYS A 131 -10.79 -19.25 -2.99
N GLU A 132 -10.73 -19.03 -1.69
CA GLU A 132 -9.47 -18.83 -0.97
C GLU A 132 -8.52 -20.01 -1.20
N LEU A 133 -7.30 -19.69 -1.62
CA LEU A 133 -6.20 -20.64 -1.78
C LEU A 133 -5.22 -20.54 -0.63
N HIS A 134 -4.84 -19.30 -0.27
CA HIS A 134 -3.82 -19.04 0.73
C HIS A 134 -4.02 -17.68 1.39
N SER A 135 -3.58 -17.54 2.63
CA SER A 135 -3.57 -16.29 3.35
C SER A 135 -2.38 -16.21 4.30
N GLU A 136 -1.80 -15.01 4.38
CA GLU A 136 -0.63 -14.73 5.21
C GLU A 136 -0.85 -13.44 6.00
N TYR A 137 -0.37 -13.42 7.24
CA TYR A 137 -0.50 -12.29 8.15
C TYR A 137 0.83 -12.03 8.83
N GLY A 138 1.20 -10.78 9.01
CA GLY A 138 2.52 -10.49 9.55
C GLY A 138 2.80 -9.05 9.89
N PHE A 139 4.08 -8.82 10.17
CA PHE A 139 4.61 -7.50 10.46
C PHE A 139 5.92 -7.27 9.70
N LEU A 140 6.01 -6.13 9.03
CA LEU A 140 7.23 -5.63 8.41
C LEU A 140 7.82 -4.53 9.30
N SER A 141 9.07 -4.65 9.69
CA SER A 141 9.78 -3.66 10.49
C SER A 141 11.11 -3.29 9.85
N VAL A 142 11.57 -2.07 10.14
CA VAL A 142 12.86 -1.57 9.66
C VAL A 142 13.74 -1.28 10.87
N ALA A 143 14.86 -1.96 10.94
CA ALA A 143 15.93 -1.70 11.90
C ALA A 143 17.06 -0.97 11.21
N ASN A 144 17.58 0.09 11.82
CA ASN A 144 18.81 0.73 11.34
C ASN A 144 20.00 0.12 12.08
N ASP A 145 20.91 -0.51 11.35
CA ASP A 145 22.17 -1.00 11.88
C ASP A 145 23.33 -0.31 11.15
N SER A 146 24.07 0.51 11.88
CA SER A 146 25.32 1.13 11.39
C SER A 146 25.15 1.89 10.07
N GLY A 147 24.00 2.55 9.88
CA GLY A 147 23.66 3.30 8.66
C GLY A 147 23.01 2.48 7.55
N THR A 148 22.83 1.17 7.74
CA THR A 148 22.11 0.29 6.81
C THR A 148 20.71 -0.02 7.33
N ASN A 149 19.72 0.04 6.45
CA ASN A 149 18.36 -0.38 6.78
C ASN A 149 18.22 -1.89 6.59
N ILE A 150 18.03 -2.61 7.70
CA ILE A 150 17.66 -4.02 7.73
C ILE A 150 16.13 -4.10 7.76
N ILE A 151 15.54 -4.76 6.78
CA ILE A 151 14.10 -4.98 6.69
C ILE A 151 13.80 -6.39 7.18
N LEU A 152 12.89 -6.51 8.15
CA LEU A 152 12.47 -7.78 8.73
C LEU A 152 10.98 -7.96 8.47
N LEU A 153 10.60 -9.06 7.82
CA LEU A 153 9.22 -9.48 7.63
C LEU A 153 9.01 -10.79 8.39
N ASN A 154 8.06 -10.80 9.30
CA ASN A 154 7.62 -12.02 10.00
C ASN A 154 6.18 -12.29 9.60
N THR A 155 5.90 -13.49 9.12
CA THR A 155 4.57 -13.92 8.69
C THR A 155 4.15 -15.19 9.40
N VAL A 156 2.85 -15.37 9.50
CA VAL A 156 2.17 -16.64 9.77
C VAL A 156 1.23 -16.91 8.62
N MET A 157 1.18 -18.16 8.19
CA MET A 157 0.53 -18.59 6.96
C MET A 157 -0.60 -19.58 7.29
N SER A 158 -1.66 -19.58 6.48
CA SER A 158 -2.86 -20.39 6.74
C SER A 158 -2.64 -21.90 6.64
N ASN A 159 -1.50 -22.33 6.10
CA ASN A 159 -1.04 -23.72 6.09
C ASN A 159 -0.29 -24.14 7.38
N GLY A 160 -0.20 -23.27 8.38
CA GLY A 160 0.36 -23.60 9.70
C GLY A 160 1.86 -23.31 9.88
N GLU A 161 2.41 -22.44 9.03
CA GLU A 161 3.82 -22.01 9.04
C GLU A 161 3.98 -20.56 9.52
#